data_AF-A0A484LG62-F1
#
_entry.id   AF-A0A484LG62-F1
#
_cell.length_a   1.000
_cell.length_b   1.000
_cell.length_c   1.000
_cell.angle_alpha   90.00
_cell.angle_beta   90.00
_cell.angle_gamma   90.00
#
_symmetry.space_group_name_H-M   'P 1'
#
loop_
_entity.id
_entity.type
_entity.pdbx_description
1 polymer ?
#
loop_
_entity_poly.entity_id
_entity_poly.type
_entity_poly.pdbx_seq_one_letter_code
_entity_poly.pdbx_strand_id
1 'polypeptide(L)' 'MDVPLHVCEARDPKGLYKLARAGFTGIDDPYEPPMSPEIVLRLDQGCNDSPSAMAEIVISYLEEKGYLEP' A
#
# COMPACT_ATOMS: atom_id res chain seq x y z
N MET A 1 -2.35 -2.18 0.65
CA MET A 1 -1.51 -1.13 1.25
C MET A 1 -2.45 -0.19 1.98
N ASP A 2 -2.21 0.00 3.27
CA ASP A 2 -2.98 0.89 4.13
C ASP A 2 -2.06 2.05 4.52
N VAL A 3 -2.15 3.13 3.74
CA VAL A 3 -1.29 4.31 3.85
C VAL A 3 -2.17 5.56 3.76
N PRO A 4 -2.08 6.50 4.72
CA PRO A 4 -2.88 7.72 4.68
C PRO A 4 -2.60 8.55 3.41
N LEU A 5 -3.66 9.16 2.85
CA LEU A 5 -3.59 9.97 1.63
C LEU A 5 -2.51 11.07 1.70
N HIS A 6 -2.41 11.78 2.82
CA HIS A 6 -1.42 12.86 2.99
C HIS A 6 0.04 12.38 2.85
N VAL A 7 0.34 11.12 3.21
CA VAL A 7 1.67 10.52 3.01
C VAL A 7 1.90 10.22 1.53
N CYS A 8 0.87 9.73 0.83
CA CYS A 8 0.92 9.45 -0.60
C CYS A 8 1.09 10.74 -1.42
N GLU A 9 0.36 11.79 -1.07
CA GLU A 9 0.45 13.12 -1.69
C GLU A 9 1.80 13.80 -1.39
N ALA A 10 2.32 13.69 -0.17
CA ALA A 10 3.64 14.23 0.16
C ALA A 10 4.77 13.54 -0.63
N ARG A 11 4.64 12.23 -0.90
CA ARG A 11 5.62 11.47 -1.68
C ARG A 11 5.60 11.83 -3.16
N ASP A 12 4.40 11.92 -3.74
CA ASP A 12 4.11 12.22 -5.15
C ASP A 12 5.28 11.98 -6.15
N PRO A 13 5.81 10.74 -6.24
CA PRO A 13 7.08 10.49 -6.94
C PRO A 13 6.99 10.74 -8.45
N LYS A 14 5.75 10.75 -8.97
CA LYS A 14 5.44 10.94 -10.39
C LYS A 14 4.77 12.29 -10.69
N GLY A 15 4.57 13.16 -9.68
CA GLY A 15 3.87 14.43 -9.88
C GLY A 15 2.36 14.28 -10.14
N LEU A 16 1.78 13.09 -9.94
CA LEU A 16 0.39 12.81 -10.30
C LEU A 16 -0.59 13.55 -9.39
N TYR A 17 -0.33 13.60 -8.09
CA TYR A 17 -1.20 14.36 -7.17
C TYR A 17 -1.18 15.86 -7.49
N LYS A 18 -0.03 16.41 -7.89
CA LYS A 18 0.09 17.81 -8.34
C LYS A 18 -0.66 18.09 -9.65
N LEU A 19 -0.66 17.13 -10.59
CA LEU A 19 -1.38 17.24 -11.86
C LEU A 19 -2.90 17.05 -11.69
N ALA A 20 -3.29 16.27 -10.69
CA ALA A 20 -4.64 15.83 -10.39
C ALA A 20 -5.56 16.86 -9.70
N ARG A 21 -5.48 18.15 -10.05
CA ARG A 21 -6.42 19.16 -9.53
C ARG A 21 -7.88 18.99 -10.02
N ALA A 22 -8.15 18.03 -10.90
CA ALA A 22 -9.47 17.67 -11.38
C ALA A 22 -9.50 16.19 -11.81
N GLY A 23 -9.83 15.28 -10.89
CA GLY A 23 -10.20 13.90 -11.17
C GLY A 23 -9.14 12.83 -10.86
N PHE A 24 -8.89 12.55 -9.57
CA PHE A 24 -8.01 11.44 -9.15
C PHE A 24 -8.59 10.67 -7.96
N THR A 25 -8.30 9.37 -7.92
CA THR A 25 -8.72 8.47 -6.84
C THR A 25 -8.12 8.91 -5.51
N GLY A 26 -8.96 9.26 -4.55
CA GLY A 26 -8.61 9.85 -3.26
C GLY A 26 -8.83 11.38 -3.17
N ILE A 27 -9.09 12.07 -4.29
CA ILE A 27 -9.44 13.51 -4.32
C ILE A 27 -10.90 13.69 -4.73
N ASP A 28 -11.25 13.31 -5.96
CA ASP A 28 -12.60 13.51 -6.53
C ASP A 28 -13.38 12.19 -6.72
N ASP A 29 -12.68 11.06 -6.67
CA ASP A 29 -13.23 9.71 -6.77
C ASP A 29 -12.84 8.92 -5.51
N PRO A 30 -13.77 8.37 -4.71
CA PRO A 30 -13.44 7.71 -3.45
C PRO A 30 -12.58 6.46 -3.67
N TYR A 31 -11.59 6.27 -2.81
CA TYR A 31 -10.92 4.97 -2.69
C TYR A 31 -11.73 4.08 -1.77
N GLU A 32 -12.25 2.97 -2.29
CA GLU A 32 -12.91 1.94 -1.50
C GLU A 32 -11.88 0.89 -1.05
N PRO A 33 -11.51 0.84 0.24
CA PRO A 33 -10.58 -0.16 0.73
C PRO A 33 -11.19 -1.57 0.61
N PRO A 34 -10.36 -2.61 0.38
CA PRO A 34 -10.85 -3.98 0.33
C PRO A 34 -11.56 -4.38 1.63
N MET A 35 -12.72 -5.03 1.52
CA MET A 35 -13.49 -5.48 2.70
C MET A 35 -12.83 -6.64 3.46
N SER A 36 -12.15 -7.54 2.74
CA SER A 36 -11.54 -8.75 3.30
C SER A 36 -10.15 -9.02 2.69
N PRO A 37 -9.16 -8.16 2.94
CA PRO A 37 -7.80 -8.37 2.45
C PRO A 37 -7.12 -9.52 3.18
N GLU A 38 -6.36 -10.34 2.45
CA GLU A 38 -5.54 -11.41 3.02
C GLU A 38 -4.36 -10.84 3.82
N ILE A 39 -3.77 -9.73 3.34
CA ILE A 39 -2.66 -9.03 4.00
C ILE A 39 -2.88 -7.52 3.92
N VAL A 40 -2.70 -6.83 5.05
CA VAL A 40 -2.70 -5.36 5.12
C VAL A 40 -1.31 -4.87 5.49
N LEU A 41 -0.58 -4.35 4.50
CA LEU A 41 0.72 -3.72 4.71
C LEU A 41 0.55 -2.25 5.11
N ARG A 42 1.06 -1.88 6.28
CA ARG A 42 1.00 -0.53 6.85
C ARG A 42 2.38 0.10 6.90
N LEU A 43 2.42 1.41 6.64
CA LEU A 43 3.57 2.27 6.92
C LEU A 43 3.28 3.00 8.23
N ASP A 44 3.62 2.39 9.35
CA ASP A 44 3.71 3.04 10.65
C ASP A 44 5.19 3.26 10.99
N GLN A 45 5.51 4.42 11.57
CA GLN A 45 6.88 4.94 11.80
C GLN A 45 7.72 4.12 12.82
N GLY A 46 7.46 2.83 12.97
CA GLY A 46 7.91 2.01 14.09
C GLY A 46 8.86 0.88 13.75
N CYS A 47 8.59 0.04 12.74
CA CYS A 47 9.36 -1.20 12.54
C CYS A 47 9.38 -1.80 11.12
N ASN A 48 8.50 -1.42 10.19
CA ASN A 48 8.37 -2.07 8.86
C ASN A 48 8.52 -1.09 7.68
N ASP A 49 9.33 -0.05 7.84
CA ASP A 49 9.40 1.07 6.89
C ASP A 49 10.11 0.77 5.56
N SER A 50 10.78 -0.39 5.45
CA SER A 50 11.47 -0.77 4.22
C SER A 50 10.61 -1.63 3.31
N PRO A 51 10.67 -1.44 1.97
CA PRO A 51 10.02 -2.33 1.02
C PRO A 51 10.43 -3.80 1.19
N SER A 52 11.67 -4.06 1.61
CA SER A 52 12.17 -5.42 1.86
C SER A 52 11.45 -6.07 3.03
N ALA A 53 11.30 -5.37 4.16
CA ALA A 53 10.57 -5.89 5.33
C ALA A 53 9.10 -6.22 4.99
N MET A 54 8.46 -5.37 4.17
CA MET A 54 7.10 -5.64 3.71
C MET A 54 7.02 -6.83 2.76
N ALA A 55 8.04 -7.02 1.91
CA ALA A 55 8.10 -8.17 1.02
C ALA A 55 8.24 -9.48 1.80
N GLU A 56 9.02 -9.50 2.89
CA GLU A 56 9.14 -10.69 3.76
C GLU A 56 7.78 -11.11 4.33
N ILE A 57 6.93 -10.15 4.74
CA ILE A 57 5.57 -10.45 5.23
C ILE A 57 4.75 -11.17 4.15
N VAL A 58 4.86 -10.74 2.90
CA VAL A 58 4.15 -11.37 1.77
C VAL A 58 4.71 -12.76 1.48
N ILE A 59 6.04 -12.93 1.53
CA ILE A 59 6.69 -14.22 1.31
C ILE A 59 6.25 -15.22 2.39
N SER A 60 6.30 -14.85 3.67
CA SER A 60 5.86 -15.72 4.76
C SER A 60 4.39 -16.13 4.62
N TYR A 61 3.52 -15.23 4.16
CA TYR A 61 2.13 -15.58 3.87
C TYR A 61 2.02 -16.61 2.74
N LEU A 62 2.80 -16.45 1.67
CA LEU A 62 2.79 -17.40 0.54
C LEU A 62 3.33 -18.77 0.95
N GLU A 63 4.34 -18.82 1.83
CA GLU A 63 4.85 -20.06 2.44
C GLU A 63 3.79 -20.74 3.30
N GLU A 64 3.12 -20.01 4.19
CA GLU A 64 2.06 -20.56 5.06
C GLU A 64 0.92 -21.15 4.25
N LYS A 65 0.58 -20.53 3.10
CA LYS A 65 -0.45 -21.03 2.19
C LYS A 65 0.03 -22.16 1.26
N GLY A 66 1.32 -22.52 1.31
CA GLY A 66 1.89 -23.58 0.49
C GLY A 66 2.05 -23.22 -0.98
N TYR A 67 2.04 -21.93 -1.33
CA TYR A 67 2.19 -21.48 -2.73
C TYR A 67 3.64 -21.50 -3.23
N LEU A 68 4.62 -21.69 -2.34
CA LEU A 68 6.05 -21.67 -2.67
C LEU A 68 6.70 -23.07 -2.73
N GLU A 69 5.94 -24.14 -2.44
CA GLU A 69 6.42 -25.50 -2.67
C GLU A 69 6.19 -25.92 -4.14
N PRO A 70 7.11 -26.70 -4.75
CA PRO A 70 7.07 -27.09 -6.16
C PRO A 70 5.96 -28.09 -6.53
#